data_AF-A0A8D8Q0G5-F1
#
_entry.id   AF-A0A8D8Q0G5-F1
#
_cell.length_a   1.000
_cell.length_b   1.000
_cell.length_c   1.000
_cell.angle_alpha   90.00
_cell.angle_beta   90.00
_cell.angle_gamma   90.00
#
_symmetry.space_group_name_H-M   'P 1'
#
loop_
_entity.id
_entity.type
_entity.pdbx_description
1 polymer ?
#
loop_
_entity_poly.entity_id
_entity_poly.type
_entity_poly.pdbx_seq_one_letter_code
_entity_poly.pdbx_strand_id
1 'polypeptide(L)'
;MTTEPINIDANIRKSELWRHAVTQPLFDLKEEPPPGSNLPYPTWKSLNRLRSGVSRCKANLRRWGYTDDATCECGEIQTHAHLLTCTELEHACTQDDLAQANERAIQTARFWEKKI
;
A
#
# COMPACT_ATOMS: atom_id res chain seq x y z
N MET A 1 -33.86 -26.64 36.37
CA MET A 1 -33.00 -25.77 35.55
C MET A 1 -33.41 -25.97 34.11
N THR A 2 -34.19 -25.03 33.57
CA THR A 2 -34.81 -25.13 32.24
C THR A 2 -34.05 -24.19 31.33
N THR A 3 -33.22 -24.70 30.44
CA THR A 3 -32.56 -23.87 29.43
C THR A 3 -33.53 -23.67 28.27
N GLU A 4 -34.02 -22.45 28.10
CA GLU A 4 -34.82 -22.10 26.93
C GLU A 4 -33.96 -22.15 25.65
N PRO A 5 -34.51 -22.65 24.53
CA PRO A 5 -33.77 -22.74 23.29
C PRO A 5 -33.54 -21.33 22.72
N ILE A 6 -32.27 -21.02 22.44
CA ILE A 6 -31.87 -19.78 21.78
C ILE A 6 -32.36 -19.85 20.32
N ASN A 7 -33.59 -19.42 20.09
CA ASN A 7 -34.17 -19.24 18.76
C ASN A 7 -33.82 -17.85 18.24
N ILE A 8 -32.53 -17.59 18.11
CA ILE A 8 -32.03 -16.41 17.41
C ILE A 8 -31.03 -16.97 16.41
N ASP A 9 -31.27 -16.71 15.13
CA ASP A 9 -30.37 -17.12 14.05
C ASP A 9 -28.93 -16.74 14.44
N ALA A 10 -28.03 -17.72 14.37
CA ALA A 10 -26.67 -17.57 14.86
C ALA A 10 -25.94 -16.37 14.21
N ASN A 11 -26.31 -15.98 12.99
CA ASN A 11 -25.77 -14.77 12.35
C ASN A 11 -26.26 -13.48 13.01
N ILE A 12 -27.52 -13.40 13.43
CA ILE A 12 -28.06 -12.19 14.09
C ILE A 12 -27.32 -11.96 15.40
N ARG A 13 -27.21 -13.01 16.23
CA ARG A 13 -26.49 -12.96 17.51
C ARG A 13 -25.01 -12.60 17.31
N LYS A 14 -24.37 -13.19 16.29
CA LYS A 14 -22.98 -12.86 15.94
C LYS A 14 -22.84 -11.39 15.55
N SER A 15 -23.67 -10.89 14.66
CA SER A 15 -23.65 -9.49 14.20
C SER A 15 -23.94 -8.46 15.30
N GLU A 16 -24.79 -8.80 16.28
CA GLU A 16 -25.03 -7.96 17.45
C GLU A 16 -23.83 -7.93 18.40
N LEU A 17 -23.22 -9.09 18.68
CA LEU A 17 -21.99 -9.16 19.47
C LEU A 17 -20.86 -8.35 18.83
N TRP A 18 -20.72 -8.39 17.49
CA TRP A 18 -19.77 -7.55 16.77
C TRP A 18 -20.10 -6.06 16.92
N ARG A 19 -21.37 -5.66 16.76
CA ARG A 19 -21.78 -4.26 16.92
C ARG A 19 -21.52 -3.73 18.33
N HIS A 20 -21.75 -4.53 19.36
CA HIS A 20 -21.50 -4.13 20.75
C HIS A 20 -20.02 -4.21 21.17
N ALA A 21 -19.22 -5.08 20.55
CA ALA A 21 -17.79 -5.20 20.82
C ALA A 21 -16.95 -4.10 20.14
N VAL A 22 -17.48 -3.43 19.11
CA VAL A 22 -16.79 -2.31 18.46
C VAL A 22 -17.01 -1.04 19.30
N THR A 23 -16.06 -0.78 20.20
CA THR A 23 -15.99 0.44 21.03
C THR A 23 -15.39 1.63 20.28
N GLN A 24 -14.88 1.41 19.06
CA GLN A 24 -14.31 2.49 18.26
C GLN A 24 -15.43 3.27 17.57
N PRO A 25 -15.36 4.61 17.51
CA PRO A 25 -16.26 5.36 16.67
C PRO A 25 -16.18 4.77 15.26
N LEU A 26 -17.34 4.48 14.67
CA LEU A 26 -17.43 4.22 13.24
C LEU A 26 -16.73 5.39 12.56
N PHE A 27 -15.52 5.16 12.06
CA PHE A 27 -14.89 6.08 11.14
C PHE A 27 -15.92 6.32 10.04
N ASP A 28 -16.12 7.57 9.64
CA ASP A 28 -16.91 7.86 8.45
C ASP A 28 -16.25 7.07 7.31
N LEU A 29 -16.88 5.96 6.94
CA LEU A 29 -16.47 5.12 5.83
C LEU A 29 -16.78 5.92 4.57
N LYS A 30 -15.93 6.89 4.27
CA LYS A 30 -15.97 7.59 3.00
C LYS A 30 -15.51 6.62 1.93
N GLU A 31 -16.45 6.17 1.12
CA GLU A 31 -16.19 5.40 -0.10
C GLU A 31 -15.59 6.30 -1.20
N GLU A 32 -14.57 7.06 -0.84
CA GLU A 32 -13.82 7.91 -1.77
C GLU A 32 -12.61 7.12 -2.29
N PRO A 33 -12.38 7.11 -3.60
CA PRO A 33 -11.24 6.41 -4.15
C PRO A 33 -9.95 7.12 -3.68
N PRO A 34 -8.87 6.37 -3.40
CA PRO A 34 -7.65 6.96 -2.86
C PRO A 34 -7.04 7.98 -3.85
N PRO A 35 -6.25 8.95 -3.35
CA PRO A 35 -5.54 9.88 -4.22
C PRO A 35 -4.73 9.13 -5.29
N GLY A 36 -4.82 9.61 -6.54
CA GLY A 36 -4.18 9.00 -7.71
C GLY A 36 -4.96 7.84 -8.34
N SER A 37 -6.16 7.52 -7.88
CA SER A 37 -7.04 6.48 -8.48
C SER A 37 -7.39 6.72 -9.95
N ASN A 38 -7.37 7.98 -10.40
CA ASN A 38 -7.61 8.39 -11.78
C ASN A 38 -6.37 8.25 -12.70
N LEU A 39 -5.21 7.86 -12.16
CA LEU A 39 -3.98 7.71 -12.94
C LEU A 39 -4.05 6.50 -13.88
N PRO A 40 -3.32 6.51 -15.01
CA PRO A 40 -3.16 5.33 -15.85
C PRO A 40 -2.69 4.13 -15.03
N TYR A 41 -3.19 2.94 -15.36
CA TYR A 41 -2.94 1.71 -14.60
C TYR A 41 -1.45 1.45 -14.27
N PRO A 42 -0.48 1.63 -15.20
CA PRO A 42 0.94 1.41 -14.88
C PRO A 42 1.45 2.33 -13.76
N THR A 43 1.12 3.63 -13.86
CA THR A 43 1.51 4.64 -12.88
C THR A 43 0.78 4.40 -11.55
N TRP A 44 -0.52 4.11 -11.58
CA TRP A 44 -1.30 3.78 -10.37
C TRP A 44 -0.74 2.55 -9.65
N LYS A 45 -0.42 1.48 -10.39
CA LYS A 45 0.17 0.25 -9.83
C LYS A 45 1.52 0.54 -9.18
N SER A 46 2.37 1.32 -9.85
CA SER A 46 3.68 1.75 -9.33
C SER A 46 3.54 2.57 -8.04
N LEU A 47 2.63 3.55 -8.04
CA LEU A 47 2.31 4.37 -6.87
C LEU A 47 1.90 3.51 -5.67
N ASN A 48 1.02 2.52 -5.87
CA ASN A 48 0.59 1.65 -4.78
C ASN A 48 1.70 0.70 -4.29
N ARG A 49 2.62 0.28 -5.17
CA ARG A 49 3.82 -0.48 -4.76
C ARG A 49 4.77 0.37 -3.93
N LEU A 50 4.88 1.66 -4.21
CA LEU A 50 5.65 2.60 -3.39
C LEU A 50 4.98 2.82 -2.03
N ARG A 51 3.65 2.97 -2.00
CA ARG A 51 2.89 3.16 -0.74
C ARG A 51 3.02 1.99 0.24
N SER A 52 3.17 0.76 -0.25
CA SER A 52 3.15 -0.43 0.62
C SER A 52 4.36 -0.58 1.55
N GLY A 53 5.45 0.16 1.33
CA GLY A 53 6.71 -0.07 2.06
C GLY A 53 7.48 -1.32 1.62
N VAL A 54 6.86 -2.18 0.81
CA VAL A 54 7.39 -3.47 0.36
C VAL A 54 7.12 -3.61 -1.14
N SER A 55 7.99 -2.99 -1.93
CA SER A 55 7.94 -3.02 -3.40
C SER A 55 8.81 -4.16 -3.96
N ARG A 56 8.75 -4.40 -5.29
CA ARG A 56 9.68 -5.32 -5.99
C ARG A 56 11.03 -4.66 -6.25
N CYS A 57 11.57 -3.91 -5.28
CA CYS A 57 12.92 -3.40 -5.38
C CYS A 57 13.92 -4.57 -5.48
N LYS A 58 15.05 -4.37 -6.16
CA LYS A 58 16.03 -5.45 -6.42
C LYS A 58 16.56 -6.08 -5.13
N ALA A 59 16.67 -5.34 -4.03
CA ALA A 59 17.03 -5.91 -2.73
C ALA A 59 16.03 -6.98 -2.27
N ASN A 60 14.72 -6.76 -2.45
CA ASN A 60 13.68 -7.75 -2.14
C ASN A 60 13.69 -8.90 -3.16
N LEU A 61 13.85 -8.61 -4.45
CA LEU A 61 13.94 -9.65 -5.48
C LEU A 61 15.13 -10.59 -5.23
N ARG A 62 16.28 -10.07 -4.77
CA ARG A 62 17.43 -10.87 -4.39
C ARG A 62 17.15 -11.73 -3.17
N ARG A 63 16.51 -11.18 -2.14
CA ARG A 63 16.08 -11.96 -0.96
C ARG A 63 15.12 -13.09 -1.33
N TRP A 64 14.29 -12.88 -2.35
CA TRP A 64 13.35 -13.88 -2.86
C TRP A 64 13.95 -14.84 -3.90
N GLY A 65 15.22 -14.68 -4.28
CA GLY A 65 15.89 -15.55 -5.26
C GLY A 65 15.52 -15.29 -6.72
N TYR A 66 14.96 -14.13 -7.06
CA TYR A 66 14.62 -13.76 -8.45
C TYR A 66 15.74 -13.03 -9.20
N THR A 67 16.77 -12.57 -8.50
CA THR A 67 17.95 -11.88 -9.08
C THR A 67 19.15 -12.04 -8.16
N ASP A 68 20.35 -12.12 -8.71
CA ASP A 68 21.58 -12.05 -7.91
C ASP A 68 22.05 -10.60 -7.68
N ASP A 69 21.60 -9.68 -8.54
CA ASP A 69 21.94 -8.26 -8.50
C ASP A 69 20.89 -7.44 -7.73
N ALA A 70 21.36 -6.72 -6.70
CA ALA A 70 20.56 -5.80 -5.88
C ALA A 70 20.82 -4.31 -6.19
N THR A 71 21.68 -3.98 -7.16
CA THR A 71 22.14 -2.62 -7.42
C THR A 71 21.21 -1.86 -8.35
N CYS A 72 20.96 -0.59 -8.04
CA CYS A 72 20.27 0.35 -8.91
C CYS A 72 21.21 0.79 -10.05
N GLU A 73 20.64 1.36 -11.12
CA GLU A 73 21.40 1.97 -12.21
C GLU A 73 22.32 3.11 -11.72
N CYS A 74 21.97 3.77 -10.61
CA CYS A 74 22.82 4.78 -9.98
C CYS A 74 23.99 4.21 -9.16
N GLY A 75 24.15 2.88 -9.09
CA GLY A 75 25.23 2.20 -8.37
C GLY A 75 24.94 1.83 -6.91
N GLU A 76 23.92 2.42 -6.29
CA GLU A 76 23.53 2.12 -4.91
C GLU A 76 22.65 0.87 -4.79
N ILE A 77 22.55 0.28 -3.59
CA ILE A 77 21.62 -0.85 -3.38
C ILE A 77 20.17 -0.36 -3.49
N GLN A 78 19.41 -0.95 -4.39
CA GLN A 78 18.01 -0.61 -4.62
C GLN A 78 17.12 -1.20 -3.50
N THR A 79 17.11 -0.54 -2.35
CA THR A 79 16.17 -0.77 -1.25
C THR A 79 14.85 -0.02 -1.48
N HIS A 80 13.84 -0.28 -0.65
CA HIS A 80 12.58 0.48 -0.74
C HIS A 80 12.79 1.98 -0.48
N ALA A 81 13.53 2.34 0.57
CA ALA A 81 13.87 3.74 0.87
C ALA A 81 14.61 4.41 -0.30
N HIS A 82 15.52 3.67 -0.93
CA HIS A 82 16.25 4.16 -2.10
C HIS A 82 15.32 4.51 -3.29
N LEU A 83 14.21 3.80 -3.48
CA LEU A 83 13.26 4.14 -4.56
C LEU A 83 12.67 5.55 -4.41
N LEU A 84 12.70 6.13 -3.21
CA LEU A 84 12.18 7.45 -2.92
C LEU A 84 13.24 8.55 -2.99
N THR A 85 14.52 8.19 -2.85
CA THR A 85 15.65 9.14 -2.77
C THR A 85 16.75 8.85 -3.79
N CYS A 86 16.47 8.06 -4.82
CA CYS A 86 17.42 7.73 -5.87
C CYS A 86 17.87 9.01 -6.61
N THR A 87 19.15 9.11 -6.93
CA THR A 87 19.75 10.27 -7.62
C THR A 87 19.28 10.41 -9.07
N GLU A 88 18.72 9.36 -9.66
CA GLU A 88 18.13 9.38 -11.00
C GLU A 88 16.72 9.99 -11.01
N LEU A 89 16.12 10.24 -9.84
CA LEU A 89 14.87 10.97 -9.74
C LEU A 89 15.14 12.47 -9.84
N GLU A 90 14.23 13.19 -10.49
CA GLU A 90 14.27 14.66 -10.55
C GLU A 90 14.22 15.29 -9.15
N HIS A 91 13.36 14.73 -8.28
CA HIS A 91 13.20 15.15 -6.89
C HIS A 91 13.02 13.94 -5.98
N ALA A 92 13.52 14.05 -4.75
CA ALA A 92 13.22 13.08 -3.71
C ALA A 92 11.72 13.10 -3.38
N CYS A 93 11.17 11.91 -3.18
CA CYS A 93 9.79 11.67 -2.77
C CYS A 93 9.76 11.23 -1.30
N THR A 94 8.69 11.59 -0.59
CA THR A 94 8.44 11.15 0.78
C THR A 94 7.21 10.26 0.85
N GLN A 95 6.98 9.63 2.00
CA GLN A 95 5.76 8.84 2.19
C GLN A 95 4.50 9.72 2.18
N ASP A 96 4.60 10.97 2.63
CA ASP A 96 3.49 11.93 2.57
C ASP A 96 3.16 12.33 1.14
N ASP A 97 4.20 12.55 0.31
CA ASP A 97 4.02 12.79 -1.13
C ASP A 97 3.25 11.63 -1.77
N LEU A 98 3.64 10.38 -1.46
CA LEU A 98 2.96 9.17 -1.94
C LEU A 98 1.52 9.08 -1.44
N ALA A 99 1.26 9.40 -0.17
CA ALA A 99 -0.08 9.37 0.40
C ALA A 99 -1.01 10.35 -0.32
N GLN A 100 -0.52 11.57 -0.59
CA GLN A 100 -1.28 12.60 -1.30
C GLN A 100 -1.35 12.40 -2.83
N ALA A 101 -0.57 11.48 -3.39
CA ALA A 101 -0.40 11.32 -4.84
C ALA A 101 -0.08 12.65 -5.54
N ASN A 102 0.76 13.48 -4.91
CA ASN A 102 1.13 14.76 -5.49
C ASN A 102 2.06 14.58 -6.71
N GLU A 103 2.47 15.69 -7.32
CA GLU A 103 3.27 15.67 -8.54
C GLU A 103 4.59 14.89 -8.38
N ARG A 104 5.29 15.05 -7.24
CA ARG A 104 6.51 14.29 -6.94
C ARG A 104 6.25 12.80 -6.92
N ALA A 105 5.21 12.36 -6.22
CA ALA A 105 4.82 10.96 -6.17
C ALA A 105 4.44 10.41 -7.55
N ILE A 106 3.75 11.20 -8.38
CA ILE A 106 3.37 10.79 -9.74
C ILE A 106 4.62 10.66 -10.62
N GLN A 107 5.57 11.60 -10.54
CA GLN A 107 6.84 11.55 -11.27
C GLN A 107 7.66 10.32 -10.85
N THR A 108 7.83 10.08 -9.54
CA THR A 108 8.50 8.89 -9.02
C THR A 108 7.80 7.61 -9.46
N ALA A 109 6.47 7.55 -9.41
CA ALA A 109 5.70 6.39 -9.86
C ALA A 109 5.90 6.10 -11.35
N ARG A 110 5.90 7.13 -12.22
CA ARG A 110 6.17 7.01 -13.66
C ARG A 110 7.58 6.52 -13.94
N PHE A 111 8.58 7.03 -13.21
CA PHE A 111 9.96 6.58 -13.37
C PHE A 111 10.11 5.07 -13.10
N TRP A 112 9.41 4.57 -12.09
CA TRP A 112 9.51 3.17 -11.67
C TRP A 112 8.49 2.21 -12.32
N GLU A 113 7.51 2.68 -13.11
CA GLU A 113 6.36 1.87 -13.52
C GLU A 113 6.69 0.59 -14.32
N LYS A 114 7.84 0.57 -15.00
CA LYS A 114 8.36 -0.59 -15.73
C LYS A 114 9.43 -1.39 -14.98
N LYS A 115 9.88 -0.87 -13.83
CA LYS A 115 11.03 -1.37 -13.07
C LYS A 115 10.61 -2.06 -11.77
N ILE A 116 9.50 -1.66 -11.13
CA ILE A 116 9.05 -2.18 -9.82
C ILE A 116 7.67 -2.82 -9.81
#